data_AF-S5AJ02-F1
#
_entry.id   AF-S5AJ02-F1
#
_cell.length_a   1.000
_cell.length_b   1.000
_cell.length_c   1.000
_cell.angle_alpha   90.00
_cell.angle_beta   90.00
_cell.angle_gamma   90.00
#
_symmetry.space_group_name_H-M   'P 1'
#
loop_
_entity.id
_entity.type
_entity.pdbx_description
1 polymer ?
#
loop_
_entity_poly.entity_id
_entity_poly.type
_entity_poly.pdbx_seq_one_letter_code
_entity_poly.pdbx_strand_id
1 'polypeptide(L)' 'MEKRVYVELIQNQTVLVRDVNRNRMMRRLKGMNLQGLCRKQNIRVVEMITNIKKPIGSVFEGTI' A
#
# COMPACT_ATOMS: atom_id res chain seq x y z
N MET A 1 8.45 14.71 -17.47
CA MET A 1 8.30 13.46 -16.69
C MET A 1 6.86 13.35 -16.20
N GLU A 2 6.18 12.24 -16.46
CA GLU A 2 4.79 12.02 -16.06
C GLU A 2 4.71 11.78 -14.54
N LYS A 3 3.97 12.63 -13.80
CA LYS A 3 3.69 12.42 -12.37
C LYS A 3 2.57 11.39 -12.24
N ARG A 4 2.75 10.38 -11.38
CA ARG A 4 1.72 9.37 -11.11
C ARG A 4 1.26 9.45 -9.66
N VAL A 5 -0.03 9.25 -9.46
CA VAL A 5 -0.63 9.15 -8.13
C VAL A 5 -0.70 7.68 -7.76
N TYR A 6 -0.18 7.34 -6.59
CA TYR A 6 -0.30 6.04 -5.97
C TYR A 6 -1.01 6.18 -4.62
N VAL A 7 -1.50 5.07 -4.11
CA VAL A 7 -2.05 4.96 -2.76
C VAL A 7 -1.13 4.04 -1.97
N GLU A 8 -0.78 4.46 -0.77
CA GLU A 8 0.12 3.74 0.13
C GLU A 8 -0.60 3.32 1.41
N LEU A 9 -0.35 2.09 1.84
CA LEU A 9 -0.69 1.59 3.16
C LEU A 9 0.56 1.70 4.04
N ILE A 10 0.51 2.56 5.05
CA ILE A 10 1.64 2.87 5.92
C ILE A 10 1.34 2.39 7.34
N GLN A 11 2.26 1.62 7.93
CA GLN A 11 2.23 1.24 9.35
C GLN A 11 3.54 1.66 10.00
N ASN A 12 3.49 2.39 11.13
CA ASN A 12 4.69 2.80 11.86
C ASN A 12 5.77 3.44 10.95
N GLN A 13 5.37 4.37 10.06
CA GLN A 13 6.24 5.03 9.07
C GLN A 13 6.82 4.12 7.97
N THR A 14 6.45 2.83 7.94
CA THR A 14 6.85 1.88 6.90
C THR A 14 5.75 1.72 5.87
N VAL A 15 6.08 1.86 4.58
CA VAL A 15 5.16 1.57 3.48
C VAL A 15 5.03 0.05 3.35
N LEU A 16 3.87 -0.49 3.71
CA LEU A 16 3.58 -1.92 3.61
C LEU A 16 3.15 -2.31 2.20
N VAL A 17 2.34 -1.46 1.55
CA VAL A 17 1.77 -1.69 0.23
C VAL A 17 1.71 -0.36 -0.53
N ARG A 18 2.10 -0.36 -1.81
CA ARG A 18 1.85 0.74 -2.75
C ARG A 18 1.05 0.22 -3.94
N ASP A 19 -0.05 0.88 -4.29
CA ASP A 19 -0.87 0.52 -5.43
C ASP A 19 -1.35 1.75 -6.21
N VAL A 20 -1.86 1.55 -7.42
CA VAL A 20 -2.28 2.65 -8.33
C VAL A 20 -3.58 3.33 -7.88
N ASN A 21 -4.41 2.65 -7.09
CA ASN A 21 -5.60 3.23 -6.48
C ASN A 21 -6.06 2.40 -5.27
N ARG A 22 -6.94 3.00 -4.46
CA ARG A 22 -7.48 2.38 -3.24
C ARG A 22 -8.28 1.10 -3.54
N ASN A 23 -9.04 1.07 -4.63
CA ASN A 23 -9.87 -0.10 -4.97
C ASN A 23 -9.02 -1.34 -5.23
N ARG A 24 -7.93 -1.20 -5.98
CA ARG A 24 -7.01 -2.30 -6.28
C ARG A 24 -6.26 -2.76 -5.03
N MET A 25 -5.81 -1.83 -4.19
CA MET A 25 -5.20 -2.14 -2.90
C MET A 25 -6.14 -2.96 -2.02
N MET A 26 -7.39 -2.53 -1.85
CA MET A 26 -8.37 -3.23 -1.01
C MET A 26 -8.70 -4.62 -1.56
N ARG A 27 -8.78 -4.80 -2.88
CA ARG A 27 -8.93 -6.14 -3.50
C ARG A 27 -7.74 -7.05 -3.17
N ARG A 28 -6.50 -6.54 -3.25
CA ARG A 28 -5.28 -7.30 -2.89
C ARG A 28 -5.26 -7.66 -1.40
N LEU A 29 -5.57 -6.70 -0.52
CA LEU A 29 -5.65 -6.94 0.92
C LEU A 29 -6.73 -7.98 1.26
N LYS A 30 -7.89 -7.95 0.57
CA LYS A 30 -8.92 -8.98 0.71
C LYS A 30 -8.40 -10.36 0.26
N GLY A 31 -7.70 -10.44 -0.87
CA GLY A 31 -7.08 -11.68 -1.35
C GLY A 31 -6.03 -12.26 -0.41
N MET A 32 -5.40 -11.42 0.41
CA MET A 32 -4.42 -11.83 1.44
C MET A 32 -5.04 -12.04 2.84
N ASN A 33 -6.37 -11.95 3.00
CA ASN A 33 -7.03 -11.90 4.31
C ASN A 33 -6.55 -10.78 5.24
N LEU A 34 -5.93 -9.72 4.69
CA LEU A 34 -5.38 -8.57 5.41
C LEU A 34 -6.31 -7.35 5.44
N GLN A 35 -7.58 -7.51 5.08
CA GLN A 35 -8.59 -6.44 5.11
C GLN A 35 -8.76 -5.76 6.49
N GLY A 36 -8.40 -6.47 7.57
CA GLY A 36 -8.40 -5.95 8.94
C GLY A 36 -7.27 -4.95 9.23
N LEU A 37 -6.21 -4.89 8.41
CA LEU A 37 -5.11 -3.94 8.57
C LEU A 37 -5.62 -2.49 8.51
N CYS A 38 -6.52 -2.18 7.58
CA CYS A 38 -7.08 -0.85 7.45
C CYS A 38 -7.91 -0.39 8.67
N ARG A 39 -8.21 -1.28 9.63
CA ARG A 39 -8.94 -0.98 10.88
C ARG A 39 -8.02 -0.73 12.07
N LYS A 40 -6.71 -0.96 11.95
CA LYS A 40 -5.75 -0.76 13.03
C LYS A 40 -5.41 0.74 13.16
N GLN A 41 -5.35 1.25 14.39
CA GLN A 41 -5.08 2.68 14.66
C GLN A 41 -3.72 3.16 14.15
N ASN A 42 -2.76 2.26 14.00
CA ASN A 42 -1.41 2.57 13.53
C ASN A 42 -1.24 2.46 12.01
N ILE A 43 -2.33 2.24 11.26
CA ILE A 43 -2.32 2.08 9.81
C ILE A 43 -2.98 3.29 9.14
N ARG A 44 -2.26 3.89 8.20
CA ARG A 44 -2.70 5.04 7.43
C ARG A 44 -2.74 4.68 5.95
N VAL A 45 -3.79 5.13 5.26
CA VAL A 45 -3.88 5.08 3.81
C VAL A 45 -3.70 6.49 3.29
N VAL A 46 -2.66 6.72 2.48
CA VAL A 46 -2.33 8.06 1.95
C VAL A 46 -2.19 8.03 0.44
N GLU A 47 -2.51 9.13 -0.22
CA GLU A 47 -2.20 9.33 -1.63
C GLU A 47 -0.80 9.96 -1.75
N MET A 48 0.04 9.37 -2.60
CA MET A 48 1.41 9.79 -2.81
C MET A 48 1.64 10.08 -4.29
N ILE A 49 2.16 11.27 -4.58
CA ILE A 49 2.53 11.68 -5.94
C ILE A 49 4.01 11.37 -6.12
N THR A 50 4.35 10.47 -7.03
CA THR A 50 5.74 10.14 -7.32
C THR A 50 5.99 9.94 -8.81
N ASN A 51 7.24 10.18 -9.22
CA ASN A 51 7.80 9.86 -10.53
C ASN A 51 8.42 8.44 -10.56
N ILE A 52 8.43 7.73 -9.44
CA ILE A 52 8.99 6.37 -9.32
C ILE A 52 7.99 5.36 -9.92
N LYS A 53 8.43 4.62 -10.95
CA LYS A 53 7.60 3.61 -11.64
C LYS A 53 7.47 2.27 -10.91
N LYS A 54 8.39 1.94 -9.99
CA LYS A 54 8.40 0.61 -9.36
C LYS A 54 7.31 0.54 -8.27
N PRO A 55 6.32 -0.37 -8.39
CA PRO A 55 5.48 -0.71 -7.26
C PRO A 55 6.38 -1.31 -6.18
N ILE A 56 6.32 -0.79 -4.96
CA ILE A 56 6.91 -1.48 -3.81
C ILE A 56 6.00 -2.69 -3.56
N GLY A 57 6.47 -3.86 -3.98
CA GLY A 57 5.87 -5.15 -3.66
C GLY A 57 5.89 -5.34 -2.14
N SER A 58 4.80 -5.89 -1.63
CA SER A 58 4.53 -6.18 -0.22
C SER A 58 5.77 -6.49 0.61
N VAL A 59 5.91 -5.83 1.76
CA VAL A 59 6.85 -6.22 2.84
C VAL A 59 6.57 -7.65 3.35
N PHE A 60 5.45 -8.28 2.96
CA PHE A 60 5.11 -9.66 3.28
C PHE A 60 5.87 -10.73 2.47
N GLU A 61 6.67 -10.38 1.47
CA GLU A 61 7.51 -11.37 0.75
C GLU A 61 8.84 -11.69 1.47
N GLY A 62 9.13 -11.05 2.61
CA GLY A 62 10.47 -11.06 3.21
C GLY A 62 10.60 -11.53 4.66
N THR A 63 9.61 -12.19 5.28
CA THR A 63 9.79 -12.72 6.64
C THR A 63 8.91 -13.95 6.90
N ILE A 64 9.46 -15.12 6.60
CA ILE A 64 9.23 -16.36 7.34
C ILE A 64 10.57 -16.70 7.99
#